data_AF-A0A4Q2Z726-F1
#
_entry.id   AF-A0A4Q2Z726-F1
#
_cell.length_a   1.000
_cell.length_b   1.000
_cell.length_c   1.000
_cell.angle_alpha   90.00
_cell.angle_beta   90.00
_cell.angle_gamma   90.00
#
_symmetry.space_group_name_H-M   'P 1'
#
loop_
_entity.id
_entity.type
_entity.pdbx_description
1 polymer ?
#
loop_
_entity_poly.entity_id
_entity_poly.type
_entity_poly.pdbx_seq_one_letter_code
_entity_poly.pdbx_strand_id
1 'polypeptide(L)'
;MPRYWWHHVVSGAAYNAMVNYWWDAHPAGIGNPYDAFLTALLALKDLPPSEREYWRTMFAAHVFQTEGDVLAHLPLALRGSLGAMKPRDREGLRNKLKENALRSP
;
A
#
# COMPACT_ATOMS: atom_id res chain seq x y z
N MET A 1 9.44 -18.56 3.53
CA MET A 1 9.62 -17.74 4.76
C MET A 1 8.52 -16.68 4.84
N PRO A 2 8.34 -15.99 5.97
CA PRO A 2 7.43 -14.86 6.03
C PRO A 2 7.87 -13.74 5.09
N ARG A 3 6.90 -13.01 4.52
CA ARG A 3 7.18 -11.81 3.73
C ARG A 3 7.88 -10.75 4.60
N TYR A 4 8.79 -10.01 3.98
CA TYR A 4 9.56 -8.91 4.60
C TYR A 4 10.61 -9.32 5.66
N TRP A 5 10.87 -10.61 5.84
CA TRP A 5 11.87 -11.06 6.80
C TRP A 5 13.28 -11.08 6.21
N TRP A 6 14.20 -10.41 6.91
CA TRP A 6 15.63 -10.59 6.70
C TRP A 6 16.02 -12.03 7.01
N HIS A 7 16.84 -12.62 6.15
CA HIS A 7 17.37 -13.94 6.37
C HIS A 7 18.79 -14.04 5.83
N HIS A 8 19.62 -14.72 6.60
CA HIS A 8 21.00 -15.01 6.26
C HIS A 8 21.14 -16.52 6.15
N VAL A 9 21.71 -17.00 5.04
CA VAL A 9 21.89 -18.42 4.76
C VAL A 9 23.38 -18.69 4.60
N VAL A 10 23.91 -19.63 5.39
CA VAL A 10 25.29 -20.09 5.29
C VAL A 10 25.30 -21.56 4.89
N SER A 11 26.21 -21.90 3.98
CA SER A 11 26.44 -23.26 3.50
C SER A 11 27.86 -23.67 3.84
N GLY A 12 28.02 -24.59 4.79
CA GLY A 12 29.31 -24.97 5.36
C GLY A 12 30.01 -26.16 4.69
N ALA A 13 29.36 -26.83 3.74
CA ALA A 13 29.89 -28.02 3.07
C ALA A 13 30.44 -27.73 1.67
N ALA A 14 31.25 -28.64 1.13
CA ALA A 14 31.83 -28.53 -0.21
C ALA A 14 30.78 -28.51 -1.35
N TYR A 15 29.58 -29.08 -1.11
CA TYR A 15 28.47 -29.09 -2.07
C TYR A 15 27.15 -28.84 -1.36
N ASN A 16 26.34 -27.92 -1.90
CA ASN A 16 25.02 -27.59 -1.36
C ASN A 16 24.07 -27.23 -2.52
N ALA A 17 22.79 -27.58 -2.35
CA ALA A 17 21.72 -27.18 -3.26
C ALA A 17 20.52 -26.67 -2.46
N MET A 18 19.92 -25.56 -2.91
CA MET A 18 18.74 -24.96 -2.30
C MET A 18 17.72 -24.65 -3.39
N VAL A 19 16.47 -25.01 -3.16
CA VAL A 19 15.33 -24.62 -4.00
C VAL A 19 14.32 -23.90 -3.12
N ASN A 20 13.93 -22.69 -3.51
CA ASN A 20 12.84 -21.96 -2.88
C ASN A 20 11.77 -21.65 -3.91
N TYR A 21 10.52 -21.68 -3.44
CA TYR A 21 9.38 -21.24 -4.22
C TYR A 21 8.59 -20.23 -3.39
N TRP A 22 8.19 -19.13 -4.02
CA TRP A 22 7.43 -18.07 -3.42
C TRP A 22 6.27 -17.75 -4.34
N TRP A 23 5.12 -17.43 -3.76
CA TRP A 23 3.94 -17.04 -4.50
C TRP A 23 3.22 -15.94 -3.74
N ASP A 24 2.50 -15.11 -4.49
CA ASP A 24 1.65 -14.10 -3.90
C ASP A 24 0.30 -14.72 -3.48
N ALA A 25 -0.19 -14.32 -2.32
CA ALA A 25 -1.49 -14.74 -1.80
C ALA A 25 -2.47 -13.56 -1.67
N HIS A 26 -2.12 -12.39 -2.23
CA HIS A 26 -3.01 -11.25 -2.20
C HIS A 26 -4.26 -11.52 -3.06
N PRO A 27 -5.46 -11.18 -2.58
CA PRO A 27 -6.66 -11.18 -3.39
C PRO A 27 -6.46 -10.47 -4.73
N ALA A 28 -7.06 -11.02 -5.79
CA ALA A 28 -6.98 -10.44 -7.12
C ALA A 28 -7.41 -8.96 -7.10
N GLY A 29 -6.62 -8.11 -7.77
CA GLY A 29 -6.92 -6.68 -7.90
C GLY A 29 -6.40 -5.79 -6.78
N ILE A 30 -5.64 -6.32 -5.81
CA ILE A 30 -4.82 -5.52 -4.89
C ILE A 30 -3.49 -5.17 -5.58
N GLY A 31 -3.04 -3.91 -5.45
CA GLY A 31 -1.75 -3.46 -5.99
C GLY A 31 -0.58 -3.89 -5.10
N ASN A 32 0.65 -3.79 -5.61
CA ASN A 32 1.84 -4.09 -4.82
C ASN A 32 2.02 -3.02 -3.72
N PRO A 33 2.04 -3.38 -2.42
CA PRO A 33 2.22 -2.41 -1.34
C PRO A 33 3.58 -1.69 -1.40
N TYR A 34 4.59 -2.27 -2.06
CA TYR A 34 5.87 -1.61 -2.27
C TYR A 34 5.76 -0.34 -3.12
N ASP A 35 4.90 -0.35 -4.15
CA ASP A 35 4.70 0.82 -5.02
C ASP A 35 4.04 1.98 -4.24
N ALA A 36 3.09 1.65 -3.37
CA ALA A 36 2.49 2.63 -2.46
C ALA A 36 3.52 3.23 -1.50
N PHE A 37 4.43 2.39 -0.97
CA PHE A 37 5.52 2.85 -0.11
C PHE A 37 6.49 3.78 -0.85
N LEU A 38 6.93 3.42 -2.06
CA LEU A 38 7.81 4.28 -2.87
C LEU A 38 7.15 5.62 -3.21
N THR A 39 5.86 5.60 -3.55
CA THR A 39 5.08 6.82 -3.83
C THR A 39 4.99 7.70 -2.58
N ALA A 40 4.76 7.11 -1.41
CA ALA A 40 4.72 7.84 -0.14
C ALA A 40 6.09 8.40 0.25
N LEU A 41 7.18 7.66 0.00
CA LEU A 41 8.53 8.19 0.20
C LEU A 41 8.79 9.42 -0.67
N LEU A 42 8.43 9.35 -1.96
CA LEU A 42 8.63 10.47 -2.88
C LEU A 42 7.79 11.69 -2.49
N ALA A 43 6.55 11.50 -2.06
CA ALA A 43 5.61 12.60 -1.81
C ALA A 43 5.64 13.16 -0.38
N LEU A 44 5.97 12.35 0.64
CA LEU A 44 5.72 12.68 2.05
C LEU A 44 6.98 12.78 2.91
N LYS A 45 8.08 12.12 2.51
CA LYS A 45 9.28 11.96 3.36
C LYS A 45 9.87 13.30 3.81
N ASP A 46 9.89 14.28 2.91
CA ASP A 46 10.57 15.57 3.11
C ASP A 46 9.61 16.73 3.41
N LEU A 47 8.31 16.45 3.62
CA LEU A 47 7.34 17.46 4.02
C LEU A 47 7.67 18.05 5.40
N PRO A 48 7.27 19.33 5.65
CA PRO A 48 7.33 19.91 6.98
C PRO A 48 6.63 19.04 8.04
N PRO A 49 7.04 19.11 9.33
CA PRO A 49 6.51 18.23 10.37
C PRO A 49 4.99 18.24 10.51
N SER A 50 4.35 19.42 10.42
CA SER A 50 2.89 19.57 10.54
C SER A 50 2.12 18.89 9.40
N GLU A 51 2.63 18.99 8.17
CA GLU A 51 2.01 18.36 7.00
C GLU A 51 2.19 16.84 7.02
N ARG A 52 3.35 16.37 7.45
CA ARG A 52 3.59 14.93 7.63
C ARG A 52 2.65 14.33 8.67
N GLU A 53 2.40 15.05 9.76
CA GLU A 53 1.48 14.63 10.81
C GLU A 53 0.02 14.57 10.33
N TYR A 54 -0.39 15.54 9.52
CA TYR A 54 -1.69 15.49 8.84
C TYR A 54 -1.81 14.22 7.98
N TRP A 55 -0.85 13.96 7.10
CA TRP A 55 -0.90 12.77 6.23
C TRP A 55 -0.82 11.47 7.02
N ARG A 56 -0.03 11.41 8.09
CA ARG A 56 0.00 10.26 9.00
C ARG A 56 -1.40 9.94 9.54
N THR A 57 -2.11 10.96 10.01
CA THR A 57 -3.49 10.84 10.51
C THR A 57 -4.45 10.40 9.40
N MET A 58 -4.33 10.98 8.20
CA MET A 58 -5.17 10.58 7.05
C MET A 58 -4.98 9.11 6.65
N PHE A 59 -3.74 8.62 6.62
CA PHE A 59 -3.45 7.21 6.34
C PHE A 59 -3.95 6.29 7.47
N ALA A 60 -3.75 6.68 8.73
CA ALA A 60 -4.26 5.95 9.89
C ALA A 60 -5.78 5.79 9.84
N ALA A 61 -6.51 6.86 9.53
CA ALA A 61 -7.97 6.87 9.43
C ALA A 61 -8.52 6.09 8.24
N HIS A 62 -7.96 6.28 7.03
CA HIS A 62 -8.60 5.81 5.79
C HIS A 62 -7.97 4.54 5.19
N VAL A 63 -6.67 4.31 5.39
CA VAL A 63 -5.96 3.17 4.79
C VAL A 63 -5.81 2.04 5.79
N PHE A 64 -5.39 2.36 7.01
CA PHE A 64 -5.15 1.36 8.07
C PHE A 64 -6.35 1.20 9.01
N GLN A 65 -7.28 2.16 9.01
CA GLN A 65 -8.50 2.17 9.82
C GLN A 65 -8.23 1.98 11.33
N THR A 66 -7.11 2.52 11.81
CA THR A 66 -6.69 2.37 13.22
C THR A 66 -7.45 3.31 14.17
N GLU A 67 -8.18 4.29 13.63
CA GLU A 67 -8.97 5.29 14.39
C GLU A 67 -10.48 4.93 14.45
N GLY A 68 -10.86 3.71 14.06
CA GLY A 68 -12.26 3.27 13.98
C GLY A 68 -12.94 3.55 12.63
N ASP A 69 -14.27 3.33 12.53
CA ASP A 69 -15.04 3.60 11.29
C ASP A 69 -15.27 5.11 11.13
N VAL A 70 -14.27 5.81 10.57
CA VAL A 70 -14.35 7.24 10.26
C VAL A 70 -15.45 7.58 9.25
N LEU A 71 -16.01 6.59 8.54
CA LEU A 71 -17.08 6.76 7.57
C LEU A 71 -18.46 6.43 8.15
N ALA A 72 -18.58 6.12 9.44
CA ALA A 72 -19.83 5.75 10.08
C ALA A 72 -20.93 6.80 9.89
N HIS A 73 -20.56 8.08 9.86
CA HIS A 73 -21.47 9.21 9.65
C HIS A 73 -21.96 9.34 8.20
N LEU A 74 -21.35 8.64 7.23
CA LEU A 74 -21.73 8.68 5.82
C LEU A 74 -22.63 7.49 5.44
N PRO A 75 -23.72 7.73 4.67
CA PRO A 75 -24.48 6.66 4.04
C PRO A 75 -23.59 5.75 3.20
N LEU A 76 -23.83 4.43 3.24
CA LEU A 76 -23.01 3.43 2.52
C LEU A 76 -22.83 3.74 1.03
N ALA A 77 -23.89 4.25 0.38
CA ALA A 77 -23.88 4.59 -1.05
C ALA A 77 -22.91 5.74 -1.39
N LEU A 78 -22.54 6.57 -0.42
CA LEU A 78 -21.70 7.76 -0.60
C LEU A 78 -20.24 7.55 -0.17
N ARG A 79 -19.89 6.39 0.40
CA ARG A 79 -18.53 6.12 0.89
C ARG A 79 -17.49 5.94 -0.22
N GLY A 80 -17.93 5.57 -1.43
CA GLY A 80 -17.07 5.45 -2.62
C GLY A 80 -15.79 4.64 -2.37
N SER A 81 -14.65 5.16 -2.85
CA SER A 81 -13.33 4.53 -2.70
C SER A 81 -12.76 4.53 -1.28
N LEU A 82 -13.35 5.29 -0.35
CA LEU A 82 -12.95 5.29 1.05
C LEU A 82 -13.59 4.13 1.81
N GLY A 83 -14.73 3.62 1.34
CA GLY A 83 -15.38 2.41 1.85
C GLY A 83 -14.86 1.14 1.19
N ALA A 84 -15.69 0.09 1.15
CA ALA A 84 -15.36 -1.13 0.42
C ALA A 84 -15.27 -0.88 -1.09
N MET A 85 -14.04 -0.77 -1.61
CA MET A 85 -13.77 -0.46 -3.01
C MET A 85 -14.32 -1.52 -3.97
N LYS A 86 -15.27 -1.12 -4.81
CA LYS A 86 -15.78 -1.93 -5.93
C LYS A 86 -14.76 -1.95 -7.08
N PRO A 87 -14.84 -2.90 -8.02
CA PRO A 87 -13.92 -2.96 -9.17
C PRO A 87 -13.80 -1.64 -9.94
N ARG A 88 -14.92 -0.95 -10.17
CA ARG A 88 -14.96 0.37 -10.84
C ARG A 88 -14.20 1.45 -10.07
N ASP A 89 -14.31 1.46 -8.74
CA ASP A 89 -13.59 2.44 -7.90
C ASP A 89 -12.08 2.24 -8.01
N ARG A 90 -11.63 0.97 -8.06
CA ARG A 90 -10.22 0.61 -8.23
C ARG A 90 -9.69 1.03 -9.58
N GLU A 91 -10.44 0.82 -10.66
CA GLU A 91 -10.05 1.28 -12.00
C GLU A 91 -9.98 2.81 -12.08
N GLY A 92 -10.96 3.50 -11.50
CA GLY A 92 -10.96 4.97 -11.44
C GLY A 92 -9.73 5.51 -10.70
N LEU A 93 -9.35 4.90 -9.57
CA LEU A 93 -8.16 5.28 -8.82
C LEU A 93 -6.87 5.00 -9.60
N ARG A 94 -6.78 3.84 -10.28
CA ARG A 94 -5.63 3.52 -11.15
C ARG A 94 -5.45 4.53 -12.27
N ASN A 95 -6.54 4.95 -12.92
CA ASN A 95 -6.48 5.94 -14.00
C ASN A 95 -6.01 7.29 -13.47
N LYS A 96 -6.56 7.75 -12.33
CA LYS A 96 -6.07 8.96 -11.65
C LYS A 96 -4.58 8.90 -11.33
N LEU A 97 -4.08 7.77 -10.82
CA LEU A 97 -2.66 7.59 -10.52
C LEU A 97 -1.80 7.66 -11.79
N LYS A 98 -2.22 7.02 -12.88
CA LYS A 98 -1.52 7.10 -14.18
C LYS A 98 -1.49 8.54 -14.72
N GLU A 99 -2.61 9.23 -14.69
CA GLU A 99 -2.71 10.63 -15.12
C GLU A 99 -1.79 11.55 -14.30
N ASN A 100 -1.75 11.36 -12.98
CA ASN A 100 -0.89 12.16 -12.11
C ASN A 100 0.60 11.85 -12.28
N ALA A 101 0.96 10.58 -12.49
CA ALA A 101 2.34 10.20 -12.80
C ALA A 101 2.82 10.84 -14.11
N LEU A 102 1.93 10.99 -15.11
CA LEU A 102 2.23 11.67 -16.37
C LEU A 102 2.32 13.20 -16.24
N ARG A 103 1.81 13.78 -15.13
CA ARG A 103 1.81 15.23 -14.88
C ARG A 103 2.92 15.69 -13.92
N SER A 104 3.58 14.76 -13.24
CA SER A 104 4.69 15.10 -12.35
C SER A 104 5.90 15.50 -13.20
N PRO A 105 6.53 16.65 -12.92
CA PRO A 105 7.62 17.21 -13.74
C PRO A 105 8.88 16.34 -13.74
#